data_AF-A0A528DEI0-F1
#
_entry.id   AF-A0A528DEI0-F1
#
_cell.length_a   1.000
_cell.length_b   1.000
_cell.length_c   1.000
_cell.angle_alpha   90.00
_cell.angle_beta   90.00
_cell.angle_gamma   90.00
#
_symmetry.space_group_name_H-M   'P 1'
#
loop_
_entity.id
_entity.type
_entity.pdbx_description
1 polymer ?
#
loop_
_entity_poly.entity_id
_entity_poly.type
_entity_poly.pdbx_seq_one_letter_code
_entity_poly.pdbx_strand_id
1 'polypeptide(L)'
;MAALTDSDLLFPSEAHPRSLARDLYAAVKDLPIVSPHGHTDPRWYALNEAFPDPAQLLVVPDHYIFRMLFSQGVRLEDLGVPTLDGSPVETDGRTIWRRFAEHYYLFRGTPTRLWFDHVLAHLFGIEEPLNAATADRHYDIIATLLQWENFRPRALFERFNIEVIATTEGALDDLRWHQMIRDSG
;
A
#
# COMPACT_ATOMS: atom_id res chain seq x y z
N MET A 1 -24.28 3.52 -4.17
CA MET A 1 -23.08 3.57 -5.02
C MET A 1 -22.51 2.16 -5.07
N ALA A 2 -21.87 1.75 -6.17
CA ALA A 2 -21.19 0.45 -6.21
C ALA A 2 -19.98 0.50 -5.27
N ALA A 3 -19.78 -0.54 -4.47
CA ALA A 3 -18.62 -0.66 -3.59
C ALA A 3 -17.32 -0.70 -4.41
N LEU A 4 -16.21 -0.20 -3.85
CA LEU A 4 -14.87 -0.29 -4.48
C LEU A 4 -14.43 -1.74 -4.72
N THR A 5 -14.81 -2.64 -3.82
CA THR A 5 -14.51 -4.07 -3.88
C THR A 5 -15.81 -4.87 -3.80
N ASP A 6 -15.84 -6.00 -4.52
CA ASP A 6 -16.92 -6.99 -4.47
C ASP A 6 -16.45 -8.20 -3.63
N SER A 7 -17.34 -8.81 -2.84
CA SER A 7 -16.98 -10.01 -2.05
C SER A 7 -16.61 -11.22 -2.90
N ASP A 8 -17.06 -11.25 -4.16
CA ASP A 8 -16.74 -12.26 -5.17
C ASP A 8 -15.66 -11.78 -6.17
N LEU A 9 -14.91 -10.73 -5.84
CA LEU A 9 -13.83 -10.21 -6.70
C LEU A 9 -12.84 -11.33 -7.04
N LEU A 10 -12.48 -11.43 -8.33
CA LEU A 10 -11.63 -12.49 -8.93
C LEU A 10 -12.28 -13.89 -9.05
N PHE A 11 -13.51 -14.10 -8.57
CA PHE A 11 -14.18 -15.39 -8.77
C PHE A 11 -14.80 -15.50 -10.17
N PRO A 12 -14.97 -16.73 -10.70
CA PRO A 12 -15.63 -16.93 -11.98
C PRO A 12 -17.06 -16.35 -12.03
N SER A 13 -17.53 -16.06 -13.24
CA SER A 13 -18.84 -15.45 -13.43
C SER A 13 -20.00 -16.46 -13.24
N GLU A 14 -19.72 -17.72 -13.52
CA GLU A 14 -20.64 -18.83 -13.53
C GLU A 14 -21.01 -19.26 -12.10
N ALA A 15 -22.31 -19.44 -11.86
CA ALA A 15 -22.84 -19.65 -10.50
C ALA A 15 -22.22 -20.84 -9.75
N HIS A 16 -22.03 -21.97 -10.43
CA HIS A 16 -21.51 -23.18 -9.80
C HIS A 16 -20.01 -23.05 -9.43
N PRO A 17 -19.09 -22.71 -10.37
CA PRO A 17 -17.69 -22.43 -10.03
C PRO A 17 -17.52 -21.31 -8.99
N ARG A 18 -18.33 -20.25 -9.05
CA ARG A 18 -18.29 -19.16 -8.06
C ARG A 18 -18.64 -19.65 -6.66
N SER A 19 -19.68 -20.49 -6.53
CA SER A 19 -20.05 -21.07 -5.24
C SER A 19 -18.90 -21.88 -4.64
N LEU A 20 -18.26 -22.73 -5.46
CA LEU A 20 -17.10 -23.51 -5.02
C LEU A 20 -15.93 -22.60 -4.60
N ALA A 21 -15.67 -21.53 -5.36
CA ALA A 21 -14.64 -20.56 -5.02
C ALA A 21 -14.89 -19.88 -3.66
N ARG A 22 -16.15 -19.50 -3.36
CA ARG A 22 -16.53 -18.95 -2.06
C ARG A 22 -16.26 -19.93 -0.92
N ASP A 23 -16.66 -21.19 -1.08
CA ASP A 23 -16.50 -22.20 -0.03
C ASP A 23 -15.02 -22.46 0.27
N LEU A 24 -14.19 -22.58 -0.78
CA LEU A 24 -12.75 -22.75 -0.64
C LEU A 24 -12.07 -21.52 -0.03
N TYR A 25 -12.43 -20.31 -0.47
CA TYR A 25 -11.88 -19.07 0.07
C TYR A 25 -12.27 -18.87 1.53
N ALA A 26 -13.52 -19.15 1.90
CA ALA A 26 -13.99 -19.04 3.28
C ALA A 26 -13.20 -19.92 4.25
N ALA A 27 -12.68 -21.06 3.79
CA ALA A 27 -11.84 -21.95 4.60
C ALA A 27 -10.41 -21.42 4.83
N VAL A 28 -9.93 -20.46 4.03
CA VAL A 28 -8.52 -20.03 4.04
C VAL A 28 -8.31 -18.52 4.25
N LYS A 29 -9.33 -17.69 4.07
CA LYS A 29 -9.21 -16.22 4.06
C LYS A 29 -8.70 -15.59 5.37
N ASP A 30 -8.92 -16.27 6.49
CA ASP A 30 -8.56 -15.79 7.84
C ASP A 30 -7.26 -16.45 8.36
N LEU A 31 -6.59 -17.27 7.54
CA LEU A 31 -5.31 -17.86 7.91
C LEU A 31 -4.22 -16.77 8.04
N PRO A 32 -3.21 -16.97 8.91
CA PRO A 32 -2.10 -16.04 9.01
C PRO A 32 -1.33 -15.88 7.71
N ILE A 33 -0.85 -14.66 7.46
CA ILE A 33 -0.03 -14.35 6.29
C ILE A 33 1.39 -14.84 6.54
N VAL A 34 1.86 -15.72 5.67
CA VAL A 34 3.28 -16.10 5.56
C VAL A 34 3.85 -15.37 4.35
N SER A 35 4.71 -14.37 4.60
CA SER A 35 5.41 -13.58 3.58
C SER A 35 6.91 -13.94 3.61
N PRO A 36 7.30 -15.08 3.00
CA PRO A 36 8.64 -15.65 3.15
C PRO A 36 9.72 -14.92 2.34
N HIS A 37 9.33 -13.93 1.53
CA HIS A 37 10.25 -13.07 0.79
C HIS A 37 9.60 -11.70 0.54
N GLY A 38 10.35 -10.63 0.76
CA GLY A 38 9.88 -9.26 0.60
C GLY A 38 10.99 -8.24 0.79
N HIS A 39 10.62 -6.97 0.63
CA HIS A 39 11.54 -5.82 0.64
C HIS A 39 11.04 -4.67 1.53
N THR A 40 10.20 -4.95 2.54
CA THR A 40 9.81 -3.92 3.51
C THR A 40 11.03 -3.48 4.33
N ASP A 41 11.11 -2.20 4.71
CA ASP A 41 12.24 -1.70 5.49
C ASP A 41 12.18 -2.22 6.94
N PRO A 42 13.18 -2.97 7.43
CA PRO A 42 13.18 -3.47 8.81
C PRO A 42 13.16 -2.35 9.86
N ARG A 43 13.55 -1.11 9.49
CA ARG A 43 13.45 0.07 10.36
C ARG A 43 12.04 0.35 10.83
N TRP A 44 11.02 0.08 9.99
CA TRP A 44 9.64 0.34 10.33
C TRP A 44 9.22 -0.43 11.58
N TYR A 45 9.56 -1.71 11.66
CA TYR A 45 9.23 -2.55 12.80
C TYR A 45 10.16 -2.30 13.99
N ALA A 46 11.44 -1.99 13.73
CA ALA A 46 12.40 -1.68 14.78
C ALA A 46 12.02 -0.41 15.55
N LEU A 47 11.81 0.70 14.84
CA LEU A 47 11.50 2.01 15.44
C LEU A 47 10.02 2.21 15.77
N ASN A 48 9.12 1.52 15.05
CA ASN A 48 7.67 1.62 15.21
C ASN A 48 7.11 3.05 15.12
N GLU A 49 7.79 3.91 14.34
CA GLU A 49 7.37 5.28 14.09
C GLU A 49 6.14 5.32 13.16
N ALA A 50 5.41 6.44 13.16
CA ALA A 50 4.30 6.63 12.22
C ALA A 50 4.83 6.81 10.81
N PHE A 51 4.06 6.35 9.83
CA PHE A 51 4.31 6.74 8.45
C PHE A 51 4.05 8.25 8.27
N PRO A 52 4.85 8.95 7.47
CA PRO A 52 4.83 10.41 7.41
C PRO A 52 3.54 10.96 6.79
N ASP A 53 3.18 10.49 5.58
CA ASP A 53 1.98 10.93 4.86
C ASP A 53 1.52 9.90 3.80
N PRO A 54 0.31 10.05 3.22
CA PRO A 54 -0.24 9.13 2.24
C PRO A 54 0.62 8.92 0.99
N ALA A 55 1.23 9.98 0.45
CA ALA A 55 2.01 9.87 -0.78
C ALA A 55 3.36 9.18 -0.52
N GLN A 56 4.03 9.53 0.58
CA GLN A 56 5.30 8.92 0.98
C GLN A 56 5.14 7.45 1.37
N LEU A 57 3.94 7.02 1.80
CA LEU A 57 3.65 5.62 2.07
C LEU A 57 3.23 4.85 0.81
N LEU A 58 2.31 5.40 0.01
CA LEU A 58 1.58 4.62 -1.01
C LEU A 58 1.96 4.94 -2.46
N VAL A 59 2.62 6.06 -2.73
CA VAL A 59 2.87 6.53 -4.11
C VAL A 59 4.36 6.56 -4.43
N VAL A 60 5.14 7.31 -3.64
CA VAL A 60 6.57 7.53 -3.87
C VAL A 60 7.38 6.23 -3.90
N PRO A 61 7.19 5.27 -2.96
CA PRO A 61 8.01 4.06 -2.95
C PRO A 61 7.53 2.98 -3.96
N ASP A 62 6.33 3.12 -4.53
CA ASP A 62 5.75 2.06 -5.37
C ASP A 62 6.06 2.28 -6.86
N HIS A 63 7.01 1.49 -7.36
CA HIS A 63 7.42 1.52 -8.75
C HIS A 63 6.35 1.05 -9.75
N TYR A 64 5.32 0.31 -9.34
CA TYR A 64 4.21 0.01 -10.24
C TYR A 64 3.40 1.27 -10.54
N ILE A 65 3.23 2.14 -9.54
CA ILE A 65 2.49 3.41 -9.68
C ILE A 65 3.27 4.39 -10.54
N PHE A 66 4.51 4.75 -10.16
CA PHE A 66 5.24 5.77 -10.91
C PHE A 66 5.63 5.28 -12.31
N ARG A 67 5.80 3.97 -12.55
CA ARG A 67 6.02 3.44 -13.91
C ARG A 67 4.82 3.69 -14.83
N MET A 68 3.59 3.54 -14.34
CA MET A 68 2.40 3.81 -15.13
C MET A 68 2.29 5.30 -15.48
N LEU A 69 2.45 6.17 -14.49
CA LEU A 69 2.37 7.62 -14.70
C LEU A 69 3.50 8.13 -15.59
N PHE A 70 4.73 7.64 -15.40
CA PHE A 70 5.87 7.97 -16.25
C PHE A 70 5.66 7.55 -17.70
N SER A 71 5.03 6.39 -17.94
CA SER A 71 4.68 5.95 -19.30
C SER A 71 3.71 6.89 -20.02
N GLN A 72 2.99 7.74 -19.29
CA GLN A 72 2.05 8.73 -19.83
C GLN A 72 2.60 10.16 -19.80
N GLY A 73 3.90 10.34 -19.50
CA GLY A 73 4.59 11.63 -19.57
C GLY A 73 4.67 12.40 -18.25
N VAL A 74 4.23 11.83 -17.12
CA VAL A 74 4.45 12.43 -15.80
C VAL A 74 5.91 12.21 -15.39
N ARG A 75 6.62 13.26 -14.98
CA ARG A 75 8.02 13.13 -14.58
C ARG A 75 8.16 12.41 -13.23
N LEU A 76 9.27 11.71 -13.02
CA LEU A 76 9.54 11.05 -11.74
C LEU A 76 9.76 12.07 -10.61
N GLU A 77 10.43 13.18 -10.93
CA GLU A 77 10.68 14.27 -9.98
C GLU A 77 9.38 14.90 -9.50
N ASP A 78 8.38 15.00 -10.38
CA ASP A 78 7.05 15.49 -10.02
C ASP A 78 6.39 14.55 -8.99
N LEU A 79 6.65 13.25 -9.05
CA LEU A 79 6.11 12.26 -8.11
C LEU A 79 6.95 12.08 -6.85
N GLY A 80 7.94 12.95 -6.59
CA GLY A 80 8.80 12.87 -5.41
C GLY A 80 9.80 11.72 -5.43
N VAL A 81 10.01 11.06 -6.57
CA VAL A 81 10.98 9.97 -6.70
C VAL A 81 12.40 10.55 -6.67
N PRO A 82 13.29 10.12 -5.75
CA PRO A 82 14.63 10.67 -5.62
C PRO A 82 15.47 10.52 -6.90
N THR A 83 16.22 11.56 -7.26
CA THR A 83 17.17 11.51 -8.37
C THR A 83 18.57 11.13 -7.88
N LEU A 84 19.38 10.55 -8.77
CA LEU A 84 20.76 10.16 -8.45
C LEU A 84 21.72 11.36 -8.35
N ASP A 85 21.40 12.47 -9.01
CA ASP A 85 22.20 13.69 -9.06
C ASP A 85 21.83 14.71 -7.97
N GLY A 86 20.82 14.42 -7.16
CA GLY A 86 20.31 15.32 -6.11
C GLY A 86 19.51 16.51 -6.65
N SER A 87 19.10 16.49 -7.92
CA SER A 87 18.15 17.46 -8.47
C SER A 87 16.87 17.55 -7.61
N PRO A 88 16.27 18.75 -7.46
CA PRO A 88 15.05 18.91 -6.67
C PRO A 88 13.89 18.08 -7.22
N VAL A 89 13.09 17.55 -6.30
CA VAL A 89 11.87 16.80 -6.58
C VAL A 89 10.70 17.46 -5.84
N GLU A 90 9.47 17.13 -6.23
CA GLU A 90 8.29 17.52 -5.46
C GLU A 90 8.38 16.90 -4.06
N THR A 91 8.11 17.70 -3.03
CA THR A 91 8.20 17.28 -1.62
C THR A 91 6.86 17.39 -0.91
N ASP A 92 5.89 18.13 -1.47
CA ASP A 92 4.54 18.19 -0.93
C ASP A 92 3.77 16.91 -1.26
N GLY A 93 3.59 16.05 -0.25
CA GLY A 93 2.85 14.80 -0.36
C GLY A 93 1.43 15.00 -0.91
N ARG A 94 0.78 16.13 -0.60
CA ARG A 94 -0.57 16.41 -1.14
C ARG A 94 -0.54 16.68 -2.64
N THR A 95 0.43 17.44 -3.13
CA THR A 95 0.62 17.67 -4.56
C THR A 95 0.92 16.37 -5.30
N ILE A 96 1.78 15.51 -4.76
CA ILE A 96 2.06 14.17 -5.32
C ILE A 96 0.77 13.34 -5.39
N TRP A 97 0.01 13.30 -4.28
CA TRP A 97 -1.24 12.56 -4.19
C TRP A 97 -2.30 13.03 -5.18
N ARG A 98 -2.50 14.36 -5.32
CA ARG A 98 -3.44 14.93 -6.30
C ARG A 98 -3.06 14.50 -7.72
N ARG A 99 -1.78 14.58 -8.08
CA ARG A 99 -1.31 14.14 -9.39
C ARG A 99 -1.58 12.66 -9.61
N PHE A 100 -1.34 11.81 -8.61
CA PHE A 100 -1.70 10.39 -8.67
C PHE A 100 -3.21 10.17 -8.86
N ALA A 101 -4.04 10.85 -8.07
CA ALA A 101 -5.49 10.73 -8.11
C ALA A 101 -6.10 11.17 -9.46
N GLU A 102 -5.58 12.23 -10.07
CA GLU A 102 -5.95 12.69 -11.41
C GLU A 102 -5.70 11.61 -12.48
N HIS A 103 -4.65 10.81 -12.30
CA HIS A 103 -4.23 9.77 -13.23
C HIS A 103 -4.69 8.37 -12.85
N TYR A 104 -5.47 8.21 -11.77
CA TYR A 104 -5.84 6.90 -11.23
C TYR A 104 -6.67 6.05 -12.21
N TYR A 105 -7.28 6.67 -13.21
CA TYR A 105 -8.00 5.97 -14.29
C TYR A 105 -7.07 5.09 -15.16
N LEU A 106 -5.77 5.37 -15.21
CA LEU A 106 -4.79 4.60 -15.98
C LEU A 106 -4.63 3.16 -15.47
N PHE A 107 -4.95 2.91 -14.20
CA PHE A 107 -4.82 1.60 -13.58
C PHE A 107 -6.01 0.67 -13.86
N ARG A 108 -7.04 1.12 -14.60
CA ARG A 108 -8.18 0.27 -14.97
C ARG A 108 -7.70 -1.00 -15.69
N GLY A 109 -8.10 -2.17 -15.17
CA GLY A 109 -7.69 -3.47 -15.70
C GLY A 109 -6.31 -3.95 -15.23
N THR A 110 -5.62 -3.21 -14.35
CA THR A 110 -4.32 -3.60 -13.78
C THR A 110 -4.48 -4.16 -12.37
N PRO A 111 -3.54 -5.01 -11.89
CA PRO A 111 -3.55 -5.48 -10.51
C PRO A 111 -3.38 -4.36 -9.48
N THR A 112 -2.64 -3.29 -9.80
CA THR A 112 -2.48 -2.12 -8.91
C THR A 112 -3.83 -1.51 -8.54
N ARG A 113 -4.80 -1.48 -9.46
CA ARG A 113 -6.16 -1.00 -9.14
C ARG A 113 -6.84 -1.87 -8.10
N LEU A 114 -6.70 -3.20 -8.19
CA LEU A 114 -7.28 -4.15 -7.25
C LEU A 114 -6.67 -3.98 -5.86
N TRP A 115 -5.33 -3.91 -5.79
CA TRP A 115 -4.62 -3.75 -4.51
C TRP A 115 -4.94 -2.42 -3.84
N PHE A 116 -4.95 -1.33 -4.61
CA PHE A 116 -5.16 0.00 -4.07
C PHE A 116 -6.61 0.22 -3.63
N ASP A 117 -7.61 -0.23 -4.42
CA ASP A 117 -9.02 -0.18 -4.00
C ASP A 117 -9.27 -1.07 -2.77
N HIS A 118 -8.58 -2.22 -2.63
CA HIS A 118 -8.64 -3.05 -1.42
C HIS A 118 -8.07 -2.32 -0.20
N VAL A 119 -6.91 -1.66 -0.34
CA VAL A 119 -6.31 -0.86 0.73
C VAL A 119 -7.23 0.28 1.15
N LEU A 120 -7.80 1.03 0.19
CA LEU A 120 -8.76 2.10 0.49
C LEU A 120 -9.97 1.58 1.27
N ALA A 121 -10.62 0.51 0.78
CA ALA A 121 -11.84 -0.01 1.37
C ALA A 121 -11.61 -0.68 2.74
N HIS A 122 -10.62 -1.57 2.84
CA HIS A 122 -10.49 -2.47 3.99
C HIS A 122 -9.52 -1.96 5.08
N LEU A 123 -8.48 -1.22 4.70
CA LEU A 123 -7.55 -0.64 5.67
C LEU A 123 -8.03 0.74 6.14
N PHE A 124 -8.40 1.62 5.19
CA PHE A 124 -8.76 3.02 5.48
C PHE A 124 -10.27 3.28 5.57
N GLY A 125 -11.13 2.33 5.22
CA GLY A 125 -12.59 2.49 5.31
C GLY A 125 -13.17 3.48 4.29
N ILE A 126 -12.46 3.73 3.19
CA ILE A 126 -12.87 4.65 2.13
C ILE A 126 -13.59 3.84 1.05
N GLU A 127 -14.88 4.06 0.87
CA GLU A 127 -15.71 3.32 -0.10
C GLU A 127 -15.88 4.02 -1.45
N GLU A 128 -15.33 5.22 -1.59
CA GLU A 128 -15.50 6.02 -2.79
C GLU A 128 -14.33 5.97 -3.78
N PRO A 129 -14.60 6.01 -5.09
CA PRO A 129 -13.54 5.96 -6.10
C PRO A 129 -12.57 7.13 -6.00
N LEU A 130 -11.28 6.83 -5.93
CA LEU A 130 -10.23 7.84 -6.05
C LEU A 130 -10.27 8.50 -7.44
N ASN A 131 -10.34 9.82 -7.46
CA ASN A 131 -10.23 10.66 -8.65
C ASN A 131 -9.84 12.09 -8.24
N ALA A 132 -9.66 12.99 -9.21
CA ALA A 132 -9.29 14.39 -8.95
C ALA A 132 -10.23 15.10 -7.95
N ALA A 133 -11.54 14.85 -8.01
CA ALA A 133 -12.52 15.53 -7.16
C ALA A 133 -12.55 14.98 -5.72
N THR A 134 -12.06 13.76 -5.49
CA THR A 134 -12.03 13.15 -4.15
C THR A 134 -10.63 13.18 -3.52
N ALA A 135 -9.59 13.51 -4.31
CA ALA A 135 -8.19 13.40 -3.94
C ALA A 135 -7.87 13.95 -2.54
N ASP A 136 -8.25 15.20 -2.25
CA ASP A 136 -7.95 15.83 -0.96
C ASP A 136 -8.64 15.16 0.21
N ARG A 137 -9.88 14.68 0.04
CA ARG A 137 -10.59 14.00 1.10
C ARG A 137 -9.97 12.63 1.41
N HIS A 138 -9.58 11.87 0.39
CA HIS A 138 -8.81 10.63 0.60
C HIS A 138 -7.51 10.92 1.35
N TYR A 139 -6.78 11.96 0.92
CA TYR A 139 -5.53 12.35 1.58
C TYR A 139 -5.75 12.67 3.06
N ASP A 140 -6.75 13.49 3.39
CA ASP A 140 -7.03 13.91 4.76
C ASP A 140 -7.41 12.74 5.66
N ILE A 141 -8.25 11.82 5.16
CA ILE A 141 -8.64 10.61 5.88
C ILE A 141 -7.41 9.75 6.18
N ILE A 142 -6.62 9.44 5.15
CA ILE A 142 -5.44 8.58 5.31
C ILE A 142 -4.42 9.24 6.23
N ALA A 143 -4.09 10.51 6.01
CA ALA A 143 -3.13 11.25 6.82
C ALA A 143 -3.54 11.30 8.30
N THR A 144 -4.84 11.47 8.58
CA THR A 144 -5.38 11.43 9.95
C THR A 144 -5.19 10.04 10.58
N LEU A 145 -5.57 8.98 9.85
CA LEU A 145 -5.46 7.60 10.35
C LEU A 145 -4.00 7.20 10.61
N LEU A 146 -3.06 7.61 9.76
CA LEU A 146 -1.63 7.31 9.94
C LEU A 146 -1.03 7.89 11.23
N GLN A 147 -1.67 8.86 11.88
CA GLN A 147 -1.24 9.38 13.18
C GLN A 147 -1.66 8.49 14.36
N TRP A 148 -2.65 7.62 14.17
CA TRP A 148 -3.20 6.79 15.24
C TRP A 148 -2.24 5.65 15.61
N GLU A 149 -2.26 5.26 16.89
CA GLU A 149 -1.40 4.18 17.39
C GLU A 149 -1.68 2.83 16.71
N ASN A 150 -2.92 2.57 16.31
CA ASN A 150 -3.31 1.35 15.60
C ASN A 150 -2.92 1.34 14.10
N PHE A 151 -2.28 2.39 13.60
CA PHE A 151 -1.68 2.46 12.27
C PHE A 151 -0.13 2.46 12.31
N ARG A 152 0.47 2.23 13.48
CA ARG A 152 1.91 2.03 13.60
C ARG A 152 2.33 0.69 12.96
N PRO A 153 3.56 0.57 12.46
CA PRO A 153 4.03 -0.64 11.76
C PRO A 153 3.76 -1.94 12.52
N ARG A 154 4.05 -2.00 13.83
CA ARG A 154 3.79 -3.20 14.65
C ARG A 154 2.30 -3.46 14.85
N ALA A 155 1.50 -2.42 15.05
CA ALA A 155 0.05 -2.58 15.19
C ALA A 155 -0.61 -3.08 13.89
N LEU A 156 -0.14 -2.61 12.74
CA LEU A 156 -0.58 -3.09 11.43
C LEU A 156 -0.12 -4.53 11.17
N PHE A 157 1.11 -4.88 11.55
CA PHE A 157 1.62 -6.25 11.46
C PHE A 157 0.68 -7.25 12.16
N GLU A 158 0.30 -6.95 13.40
CA GLU A 158 -0.65 -7.75 14.18
C GLU A 158 -2.07 -7.74 13.56
N ARG A 159 -2.56 -6.56 13.16
CA ARG A 159 -3.89 -6.43 12.54
C ARG A 159 -4.02 -7.21 11.23
N PHE A 160 -2.94 -7.32 10.47
CA PHE A 160 -2.89 -8.09 9.24
C PHE A 160 -2.69 -9.59 9.48
N ASN A 161 -2.58 -10.03 10.74
CA ASN A 161 -2.36 -11.43 11.11
C ASN A 161 -1.14 -12.02 10.39
N ILE A 162 -0.02 -11.29 10.37
CA ILE A 162 1.21 -11.74 9.73
C ILE A 162 1.96 -12.66 10.70
N GLU A 163 2.20 -13.90 10.29
CA GLU A 163 2.97 -14.88 11.09
C GLU A 163 4.47 -14.75 10.80
N VAL A 164 4.83 -14.57 9.52
CA VAL A 164 6.22 -14.46 9.07
C VAL A 164 6.34 -13.34 8.04
N ILE A 165 7.33 -12.47 8.25
CA ILE A 165 7.77 -11.52 7.23
C ILE A 165 9.29 -11.60 7.07
N ALA A 166 9.75 -11.75 5.83
CA ALA A 166 11.16 -11.70 5.48
C ALA A 166 11.48 -10.40 4.73
N THR A 167 12.58 -9.77 5.10
CA THR A 167 13.18 -8.63 4.39
C THR A 167 14.37 -9.12 3.54
N THR A 168 14.98 -8.23 2.76
CA THR A 168 16.12 -8.57 1.91
C THR A 168 17.20 -7.50 2.05
N GLU A 169 18.32 -7.89 2.66
CA GLU A 169 19.47 -7.03 2.93
C GLU A 169 20.69 -7.44 2.11
N GLY A 170 21.63 -6.51 1.95
CA GLY A 170 22.93 -6.79 1.35
C GLY A 170 23.81 -7.62 2.28
N ALA A 171 24.75 -8.38 1.72
CA ALA A 171 25.66 -9.22 2.50
C ALA A 171 26.62 -8.45 3.44
N LEU A 172 26.71 -7.12 3.28
CA LEU A 172 27.55 -6.24 4.09
C LEU A 172 26.75 -5.42 5.11
N ASP A 173 25.41 -5.52 5.12
CA ASP A 173 24.57 -4.80 6.07
C ASP A 173 24.71 -5.41 7.47
N ASP A 174 24.71 -4.57 8.51
CA ASP A 174 24.96 -4.98 9.89
C ASP A 174 23.78 -5.68 10.58
N LEU A 175 22.62 -5.75 9.91
CA LEU A 175 21.36 -6.31 10.42
C LEU A 175 20.92 -5.75 11.79
N ARG A 176 21.34 -4.52 12.14
CA ARG A 176 21.05 -3.92 13.45
C ARG A 176 19.55 -3.78 13.73
N TRP A 177 18.75 -3.57 12.69
CA TRP A 177 17.30 -3.41 12.81
C TRP A 177 16.63 -4.72 13.18
N HIS A 178 17.06 -5.84 12.58
CA HIS A 178 16.60 -7.19 12.94
C HIS A 178 16.97 -7.54 14.37
N GLN A 179 18.20 -7.20 14.79
CA GLN A 179 18.61 -7.37 16.18
C GLN A 179 17.71 -6.57 17.12
N MET A 180 17.45 -5.29 16.82
CA MET A 180 16.57 -4.43 17.63
C MET A 180 15.14 -4.97 17.72
N ILE A 181 14.59 -5.54 16.64
CA ILE A 181 13.28 -6.19 16.65
C ILE A 181 13.29 -7.38 17.63
N ARG A 182 14.25 -8.30 17.48
CA ARG A 182 14.39 -9.48 18.35
C ARG A 182 14.54 -9.09 19.83
N ASP A 183 15.31 -8.03 20.10
CA ASP A 183 15.63 -7.60 21.45
C ASP A 183 14.48 -6.77 22.08
N SER A 184 13.42 -6.44 21.32
CA SER A 184 12.30 -5.61 21.78
C SER A 184 11.19 -6.34 22.54
N GLY A 185 11.33 -7.66 22.75
CA GLY A 185 10.33 -8.54 23.39
C GLY A 185 9.32 -9.11 22.41
#